data_AF-A0A497QZQ4-F1
#
_entry.id   AF-A0A497QZQ4-F1
#
_cell.length_a   1.000
_cell.length_b   1.000
_cell.length_c   1.000
_cell.angle_alpha   90.00
_cell.angle_beta   90.00
_cell.angle_gamma   90.00
#
_symmetry.space_group_name_H-M   'P 1'
#
loop_
_entity.id
_entity.type
_entity.pdbx_description
1 polymer ?
#
loop_
_entity_poly.entity_id
_entity_poly.type
_entity_poly.pdbx_seq_one_letter_code
_entity_poly.pdbx_strand_id
1 'polypeptide(L)'
;FSFNEKLLGYSLGEDKEFSYKIHKKYPGSLFLTPYARAYHNSHPTENVNKRKIYIITAYPIGFFYNNIEQTLKNKLIFLWSELGRIILRIIWSFSNATSIKHIIASYIDTVKHIKEVKNENYSFIFRIG
;
A
#
# COMPACT_ATOMS: atom_id res chain seq x y z
N PHE A 1 2.76 -20.27 7.77
CA PHE A 1 2.50 -19.04 7.00
C PHE A 1 3.84 -18.38 6.75
N SER A 2 4.09 -17.86 5.55
CA SER A 2 5.32 -17.14 5.22
C SER A 2 4.99 -15.68 4.89
N PHE A 3 5.92 -14.80 5.25
CA PHE A 3 5.85 -13.39 4.89
C PHE A 3 6.13 -13.18 3.40
N ASN A 4 5.64 -12.06 2.86
CA ASN A 4 5.95 -11.66 1.49
C ASN A 4 7.32 -10.99 1.44
N GLU A 5 8.34 -11.76 1.10
CA GLU A 5 9.74 -11.28 1.01
C GLU A 5 10.01 -10.40 -0.21
N LYS A 6 9.02 -10.17 -1.08
CA LYS A 6 9.16 -9.33 -2.28
C LYS A 6 8.85 -7.86 -2.02
N LEU A 7 8.30 -7.52 -0.86
CA LEU A 7 8.14 -6.13 -0.43
C LEU A 7 9.53 -5.57 -0.09
N LEU A 8 9.89 -4.45 -0.71
CA LEU A 8 11.21 -3.84 -0.64
C LEU A 8 11.20 -2.60 0.25
N GLY A 9 12.24 -2.41 1.07
CA GLY A 9 12.37 -1.23 1.93
C GLY A 9 11.40 -1.24 3.11
N TYR A 10 10.54 -0.21 3.22
CA TYR A 10 9.48 -0.20 4.23
C TYR A 10 8.38 -1.15 3.76
N SER A 11 8.33 -2.37 4.33
CA SER A 11 7.38 -3.46 4.03
C SER A 11 5.93 -3.11 4.39
N LEU A 12 5.43 -2.01 3.83
CA LEU A 12 4.12 -1.44 4.11
C LEU A 12 3.02 -2.42 3.71
N GLY A 13 2.13 -2.73 4.64
CA GLY A 13 0.99 -3.60 4.36
C GLY A 13 1.33 -5.10 4.37
N GLU A 14 2.57 -5.46 4.71
CA GLU A 14 2.95 -6.85 5.02
C GLU A 14 2.04 -7.41 6.13
N ASP A 15 1.89 -6.67 7.22
CA ASP A 15 0.99 -6.95 8.34
C ASP A 15 -0.45 -7.25 7.90
N LYS A 16 -0.98 -6.45 6.96
CA LYS A 16 -2.31 -6.63 6.38
C LYS A 16 -2.38 -7.86 5.49
N GLU A 17 -1.35 -8.11 4.68
CA GLU A 17 -1.30 -9.27 3.81
C GLU A 17 -1.24 -10.58 4.62
N PHE A 18 -0.38 -10.62 5.63
CA PHE A 18 -0.26 -11.75 6.53
C PHE A 18 -1.57 -12.01 7.29
N SER A 19 -2.16 -10.96 7.87
CA SER A 19 -3.45 -11.04 8.57
C SER A 19 -4.57 -11.52 7.63
N TYR A 20 -4.62 -11.01 6.40
CA TYR A 20 -5.61 -11.43 5.41
C TYR A 20 -5.49 -12.93 5.08
N LYS A 21 -4.27 -13.43 4.87
CA LYS A 21 -4.01 -14.86 4.61
C LYS A 21 -4.43 -15.74 5.80
N ILE A 22 -4.16 -15.32 7.02
CA ILE A 22 -4.60 -16.03 8.23
C ILE A 22 -6.12 -16.07 8.29
N HIS A 23 -6.79 -14.92 8.13
CA HIS A 23 -8.25 -14.84 8.18
C HIS A 23 -8.92 -15.71 7.11
N LYS A 24 -8.39 -15.70 5.87
CA LYS A 24 -8.92 -16.52 4.77
C LYS A 24 -8.80 -18.03 5.04
N LYS A 25 -7.71 -18.46 5.69
CA LYS A 25 -7.48 -19.88 6.02
C LYS A 25 -8.20 -20.32 7.30
N TYR A 26 -8.26 -19.43 8.29
CA TYR A 26 -8.83 -19.67 9.61
C TYR A 26 -9.72 -18.48 10.01
N PRO A 27 -10.98 -18.44 9.54
CA PRO A 27 -11.91 -17.36 9.90
C PRO A 27 -12.09 -17.28 11.43
N GLY A 28 -12.10 -16.06 11.96
CA GLY A 28 -12.27 -15.83 13.41
C GLY A 28 -11.04 -16.12 14.28
N SER A 29 -9.86 -16.34 13.70
CA SER A 29 -8.62 -16.66 14.44
C SER A 29 -7.70 -15.47 14.76
N LEU A 30 -8.06 -14.26 14.33
CA LEU A 30 -7.32 -13.04 14.65
C LEU A 30 -7.95 -12.37 15.87
N PHE A 31 -7.15 -12.15 16.91
CA PHE A 31 -7.61 -11.61 18.18
C PHE A 31 -6.79 -10.38 18.58
N LEU A 32 -7.48 -9.41 19.16
CA LEU A 32 -6.87 -8.29 19.88
C LEU A 32 -7.44 -8.29 21.30
N THR A 33 -6.58 -8.21 22.30
CA THR A 33 -6.99 -8.17 23.70
C THR A 33 -6.88 -6.74 24.24
N PRO A 34 -7.92 -6.20 24.90
CA PRO A 34 -7.85 -4.88 25.53
C PRO A 34 -6.92 -4.86 26.74
N TYR A 35 -6.50 -6.03 27.23
CA TYR A 35 -5.64 -6.18 28.39
C TYR A 35 -4.14 -6.04 28.08
N ALA A 36 -3.74 -6.15 26.80
CA ALA A 36 -2.36 -5.92 26.39
C ALA A 36 -2.16 -4.46 25.96
N ARG A 37 -1.01 -3.88 26.32
CA ARG A 37 -0.61 -2.53 25.91
C ARG A 37 0.72 -2.62 25.15
N ALA A 38 0.77 -1.97 24.00
CA ALA A 38 1.99 -1.78 23.22
C ALA A 38 2.29 -0.29 23.11
N TYR A 39 3.50 0.12 23.48
CA TYR A 39 3.95 1.51 23.35
C TYR A 39 4.72 1.66 22.04
N HIS A 40 4.19 2.45 21.11
CA HIS A 40 4.86 2.74 19.85
C HIS A 40 5.64 4.05 19.96
N ASN A 41 6.95 3.94 20.18
CA ASN A 41 7.86 5.07 20.14
C ASN A 41 8.26 5.34 18.69
N SER A 42 7.40 6.07 17.96
CA SER A 42 7.69 6.45 16.58
C SER A 42 8.95 7.31 16.52
N HIS A 43 9.93 6.91 15.70
CA HIS A 43 11.02 7.80 15.34
C HIS A 43 10.49 9.06 14.65
N PRO A 44 11.13 10.24 14.84
CA PRO A 44 10.77 11.45 14.13
C PRO A 44 10.77 11.14 12.64
N THR A 45 9.64 11.44 11.99
CA THR A 45 9.43 11.10 10.59
C THR A 45 10.53 11.74 9.75
N GLU A 46 11.37 10.92 9.14
CA GLU A 46 12.14 11.36 7.98
C GLU A 46 11.15 11.93 6.96
N ASN A 47 11.51 13.07 6.37
CA ASN A 47 10.72 13.79 5.38
C ASN A 47 10.05 12.81 4.39
N VAL A 48 8.82 13.13 3.98
CA VAL A 48 8.10 12.36 2.96
C VAL A 48 8.94 12.30 1.69
N ASN A 49 9.73 11.23 1.56
CA ASN A 49 10.56 10.99 0.41
C ASN A 49 9.64 10.45 -0.71
N LYS A 50 9.83 10.95 -1.93
CA LYS A 50 9.21 10.46 -3.17
C LYS A 50 9.04 8.93 -3.18
N ARG A 51 10.07 8.17 -2.76
CA ARG A 51 10.01 6.71 -2.69
C ARG A 51 8.87 6.18 -1.79
N LYS A 52 8.66 6.79 -0.62
CA LYS A 52 7.60 6.43 0.32
C LYS A 52 6.21 6.66 -0.30
N ILE A 53 6.04 7.76 -1.04
CA ILE A 53 4.81 8.05 -1.79
C ILE A 53 4.51 6.94 -2.81
N TYR A 54 5.54 6.44 -3.51
CA TYR A 54 5.41 5.34 -4.46
C TYR A 54 5.06 4.02 -3.78
N ILE A 55 5.72 3.67 -2.67
CA ILE A 55 5.40 2.47 -1.87
C ILE A 55 3.94 2.49 -1.40
N ILE A 56 3.49 3.62 -0.83
CA ILE A 56 2.11 3.81 -0.36
C ILE A 56 1.08 3.67 -1.49
N THR A 57 1.46 3.97 -2.73
CA THR A 57 0.59 3.82 -3.90
C THR A 57 0.62 2.40 -4.47
N ALA A 58 1.80 1.87 -4.76
CA ALA A 58 1.95 0.62 -5.53
C ALA A 58 1.60 -0.63 -4.72
N TYR A 59 1.93 -0.67 -3.42
CA TYR A 59 1.74 -1.88 -2.62
C TYR A 59 0.26 -2.22 -2.40
N PRO A 60 -0.63 -1.28 -2.05
CA PRO A 60 -2.06 -1.56 -1.98
C PRO A 60 -2.66 -2.02 -3.32
N ILE A 61 -2.19 -1.45 -4.44
CA ILE A 61 -2.62 -1.86 -5.79
C ILE A 61 -2.19 -3.31 -6.06
N GLY A 62 -0.93 -3.65 -5.78
CA GLY A 62 -0.44 -5.02 -5.91
C GLY A 62 -1.19 -6.00 -5.01
N PHE A 63 -1.40 -5.64 -3.74
CA PHE A 63 -2.20 -6.42 -2.80
C PHE A 63 -3.60 -6.72 -3.35
N PHE A 64 -4.28 -5.71 -3.89
CA PHE A 64 -5.61 -5.88 -4.49
C PHE A 64 -5.58 -6.90 -5.63
N TYR A 65 -4.64 -6.79 -6.56
CA TYR A 65 -4.58 -7.70 -7.69
C TYR A 65 -4.22 -9.14 -7.32
N ASN A 66 -3.44 -9.33 -6.26
CA ASN A 66 -2.91 -10.65 -5.90
C ASN A 66 -3.76 -11.40 -4.88
N ASN A 67 -4.49 -10.67 -4.04
CA ASN A 67 -5.19 -11.25 -2.88
C ASN A 67 -6.72 -11.12 -2.98
N ILE A 68 -7.24 -10.22 -3.80
CA ILE A 68 -8.69 -10.00 -3.97
C ILE A 68 -9.16 -10.58 -5.31
N GLU A 69 -10.31 -11.23 -5.30
CA GLU A 69 -10.93 -11.76 -6.53
C GLU A 69 -11.24 -10.63 -7.53
N GLN A 70 -10.80 -10.80 -8.77
CA GLN A 70 -10.81 -9.77 -9.81
C GLN A 70 -12.16 -9.60 -10.53
N THR A 71 -13.25 -9.64 -9.76
CA THR A 71 -14.63 -9.41 -10.23
C THR A 71 -14.86 -7.93 -10.57
N LEU A 72 -15.84 -7.64 -11.43
CA LEU A 72 -16.20 -6.26 -11.77
C LEU A 72 -16.59 -5.45 -10.53
N LYS A 73 -17.40 -6.05 -9.64
CA LYS A 73 -17.80 -5.43 -8.36
C LYS A 73 -16.60 -5.02 -7.52
N ASN A 74 -15.64 -5.93 -7.31
CA ASN A 74 -14.45 -5.64 -6.50
C ASN A 74 -13.58 -4.57 -7.14
N LYS A 75 -13.45 -4.56 -8.47
CA LYS A 75 -12.71 -3.51 -9.20
C LYS A 75 -13.36 -2.14 -9.04
N LEU A 76 -14.69 -2.05 -9.11
CA LEU A 76 -15.42 -0.78 -8.90
C LEU A 76 -15.25 -0.27 -7.47
N ILE A 77 -15.38 -1.16 -6.47
CA ILE A 77 -15.15 -0.81 -5.05
C ILE A 77 -13.71 -0.33 -4.86
N PHE A 78 -12.75 -1.03 -5.45
CA PHE A 78 -11.33 -0.66 -5.35
C PHE A 78 -11.05 0.70 -6.00
N LEU A 79 -11.54 0.93 -7.23
CA LEU A 79 -11.44 2.22 -7.90
C LEU A 79 -12.02 3.36 -7.07
N TRP A 80 -13.22 3.17 -6.50
CA TRP A 80 -13.84 4.15 -5.60
C TRP A 80 -12.96 4.44 -4.38
N SER A 81 -12.39 3.40 -3.77
CA SER A 81 -11.49 3.55 -2.62
C SER A 81 -10.19 4.29 -2.97
N GLU A 82 -9.63 4.05 -4.15
CA GLU A 82 -8.40 4.72 -4.62
C GLU A 82 -8.66 6.18 -4.97
N LEU A 83 -9.82 6.51 -5.56
CA LEU A 83 -10.22 7.91 -5.77
C LEU A 83 -10.29 8.67 -4.43
N GLY A 84 -10.91 8.08 -3.41
CA GLY A 84 -10.94 8.66 -2.06
C GLY A 84 -9.55 8.88 -1.48
N ARG A 85 -8.64 7.91 -1.64
CA ARG A 85 -7.23 8.03 -1.20
C ARG A 85 -6.48 9.14 -1.92
N ILE A 86 -6.64 9.25 -3.24
CA ILE A 86 -6.02 10.31 -4.04
C ILE A 86 -6.48 11.68 -3.54
N ILE A 87 -7.79 11.88 -3.39
CA ILE A 87 -8.38 13.15 -2.93
C ILE A 87 -7.82 13.52 -1.54
N LEU A 88 -7.88 12.61 -0.57
CA LEU A 88 -7.39 12.88 0.78
C LEU A 88 -5.90 13.21 0.80
N ARG A 89 -5.08 12.48 0.04
CA ARG A 89 -3.63 12.73 -0.04
C ARG A 89 -3.31 14.09 -0.68
N ILE A 90 -4.07 14.50 -1.69
CA ILE A 90 -3.92 15.82 -2.30
C ILE A 90 -4.31 16.92 -1.30
N ILE A 91 -5.45 16.76 -0.61
CA ILE A 91 -5.91 17.72 0.42
C ILE A 91 -4.85 17.89 1.52
N TRP A 92 -4.33 16.79 2.06
CA TRP A 92 -3.28 16.83 3.10
C TRP A 92 -1.94 17.37 2.59
N SER A 93 -1.71 17.33 1.28
CA SER A 93 -0.48 17.83 0.65
C SER A 93 -0.68 19.17 -0.04
N PHE A 94 -1.81 19.86 0.18
CA PHE A 94 -2.19 21.04 -0.61
C PHE A 94 -1.14 22.16 -0.58
N SER A 95 -0.44 22.32 0.54
CA SER A 95 0.64 23.31 0.70
C SER A 95 1.98 22.88 0.07
N ASN A 96 2.10 21.67 -0.47
CA ASN A 96 3.33 21.12 -1.02
C ASN A 96 3.10 20.57 -2.45
N ALA A 97 3.29 21.45 -3.43
CA ALA A 97 3.13 21.12 -4.85
C ALA A 97 4.04 19.96 -5.31
N THR A 98 5.23 19.83 -4.73
CA THR A 98 6.16 18.72 -5.02
C THR A 98 5.58 17.38 -4.57
N SER A 99 4.97 17.32 -3.39
CA SER A 99 4.28 16.13 -2.90
C SER A 99 3.09 15.75 -3.79
N ILE A 100 2.29 16.73 -4.24
CA ILE A 100 1.18 16.49 -5.18
C ILE A 100 1.71 15.91 -6.49
N LYS A 101 2.78 16.50 -7.05
CA LYS A 101 3.44 16.00 -8.26
C LYS A 101 3.89 14.55 -8.08
N HIS A 102 4.49 14.21 -6.94
CA HIS A 102 4.91 12.84 -6.64
C HIS A 102 3.72 11.88 -6.47
N ILE A 103 2.61 12.32 -5.86
CA ILE A 103 1.39 11.50 -5.75
C ILE A 103 0.89 11.15 -7.16
N ILE A 104 0.69 12.15 -8.01
CA ILE A 104 0.19 11.94 -9.38
C ILE A 104 1.16 11.05 -10.17
N ALA A 105 2.46 11.37 -10.15
CA ALA A 105 3.48 10.57 -10.83
C ALA A 105 3.49 9.12 -10.35
N SER A 106 3.33 8.88 -9.04
CA SER A 106 3.30 7.53 -8.49
C SER A 106 2.15 6.67 -9.03
N TYR A 107 0.96 7.25 -9.21
CA TYR A 107 -0.17 6.54 -9.81
C TYR A 107 0.08 6.25 -11.29
N ILE A 108 0.55 7.24 -12.06
CA ILE A 108 0.87 7.08 -13.48
C ILE A 108 1.90 5.96 -13.68
N ASP A 109 3.00 6.00 -12.93
CA ASP A 109 4.08 5.03 -13.08
C ASP A 109 3.66 3.64 -12.60
N THR A 110 2.84 3.54 -11.54
CA THR A 110 2.27 2.26 -11.09
C THR A 110 1.37 1.65 -12.16
N VAL A 111 0.57 2.46 -12.85
CA VAL A 111 -0.27 1.99 -13.97
C VAL A 111 0.59 1.55 -15.16
N LYS A 112 1.66 2.30 -15.50
CA LYS A 112 2.60 1.90 -16.56
C LYS A 112 3.26 0.55 -16.25
N HIS A 113 3.65 0.32 -15.00
CA HIS A 113 4.29 -0.92 -14.55
C HIS A 113 3.30 -1.92 -13.95
N ILE A 114 2.01 -1.85 -14.33
CA ILE A 114 0.97 -2.66 -13.66
C ILE A 114 1.20 -4.17 -13.79
N LYS A 115 1.83 -4.62 -14.89
CA LYS A 115 2.22 -6.03 -15.08
C LYS A 115 3.26 -6.46 -14.06
N GLU A 116 4.23 -5.60 -13.75
CA GLU A 116 5.26 -5.87 -12.74
C GLU A 116 4.66 -5.88 -11.33
N VAL A 117 3.80 -4.90 -11.03
CA VAL A 117 3.08 -4.81 -9.75
C VAL A 117 2.24 -6.06 -9.47
N LYS A 118 1.52 -6.56 -10.47
CA LYS A 118 0.76 -7.83 -10.38
C LYS A 118 1.65 -9.06 -10.14
N ASN A 119 2.91 -8.99 -10.55
CA ASN A 119 3.89 -10.05 -10.31
C ASN A 119 4.72 -9.80 -9.03
N GLU A 120 4.31 -8.83 -8.21
CA GLU A 120 5.02 -8.40 -6.99
C GLU A 120 6.44 -7.91 -7.25
N ASN A 121 6.70 -7.41 -8.45
CA ASN A 121 7.95 -6.77 -8.80
C ASN A 121 7.78 -5.25 -8.68
N TYR A 122 8.42 -4.69 -7.65
CA TYR A 122 8.38 -3.26 -7.35
C TYR A 122 9.71 -2.54 -7.64
N SER A 123 10.59 -3.17 -8.42
CA SER A 123 11.93 -2.63 -8.71
C SER A 123 11.91 -1.25 -9.36
N PHE A 124 10.86 -0.93 -10.14
CA PHE A 124 10.69 0.40 -10.74
C PHE A 124 10.68 1.52 -9.70
N ILE A 125 10.15 1.29 -8.49
CA ILE A 125 10.12 2.29 -7.40
C ILE A 125 11.54 2.70 -6.97
N PHE A 126 12.50 1.79 -7.07
CA PHE A 126 13.89 1.99 -6.62
C PHE A 126 14.80 2.53 -7.72
N ARG A 127 14.36 2.50 -8.98
CA ARG A 127 15.05 3.13 -10.11
C ARG A 127 14.75 4.62 -10.23
N ILE A 128 13.75 5.10 -9.50
CA ILE A 128 13.30 6.49 -9.55
C ILE A 128 14.14 7.29 -8.54
N GLY A 129 15.19 7.93 -9.05
CA GLY A 129 15.93 9.00 -8.37
C GLY A 129 15.09 10.26 -8.21
#